data_AF-R0KP96-F1
#
_entry.id   AF-R0KP96-F1
#
_cell.length_a   1.000
_cell.length_b   1.000
_cell.length_c   1.000
_cell.angle_alpha   90.00
_cell.angle_beta   90.00
_cell.angle_gamma   90.00
#
_symmetry.space_group_name_H-M   'P 1'
#
loop_
_entity.id
_entity.type
_entity.pdbx_description
1 polymer ?
#
loop_
_entity_poly.entity_id
_entity_poly.type
_entity_poly.pdbx_seq_one_letter_code
_entity_poly.pdbx_strand_id
1 'polypeptide(L)' 'MPNAQSRKTIRKPRNPWEKERLIKEKQIVGTYGLKNKKELRRIELMFGED' A
#
# COMPACT_ATOMS: atom_id res chain seq x y z
N MET A 1 -17.60 20.17 -0.97
CA MET A 1 -16.56 19.43 -1.72
C MET A 1 -15.45 19.03 -0.76
N PRO A 2 -14.84 17.84 -0.87
CA PRO A 2 -13.68 17.52 -0.04
C PRO A 2 -12.59 18.58 -0.23
N ASN A 3 -12.05 19.10 0.87
CA ASN A 3 -11.01 20.13 0.87
C ASN A 3 -9.76 19.58 0.13
N ALA A 4 -9.19 20.37 -0.77
CA ALA A 4 -7.99 20.03 -1.54
C ALA A 4 -6.80 19.59 -0.67
N GLN A 5 -6.81 19.96 0.62
CA GLN A 5 -5.79 19.66 1.62
C GLN A 5 -5.91 18.26 2.26
N SER A 6 -7.04 17.54 2.14
CA SER A 6 -7.23 16.21 2.73
C SER A 6 -7.18 15.10 1.67
N ARG A 7 -5.99 14.82 1.13
CA ARG A 7 -5.79 13.73 0.15
C ARG A 7 -5.55 12.39 0.84
N LYS A 8 -6.02 11.31 0.23
CA LYS A 8 -5.75 9.94 0.73
C LYS A 8 -4.32 9.56 0.39
N THR A 9 -3.56 9.14 1.40
CA THR A 9 -2.17 8.69 1.26
C THR A 9 -2.04 7.20 0.93
N ILE A 10 -3.15 6.53 0.61
CA ILE A 10 -3.21 5.08 0.43
C ILE A 10 -4.24 4.74 -0.64
N ARG A 11 -3.90 3.80 -1.53
CA ARG A 11 -4.83 3.17 -2.47
C ARG A 11 -5.04 1.70 -2.09
N LYS A 12 -6.27 1.21 -2.27
CA LYS A 12 -6.59 -0.21 -2.10
C LYS A 12 -6.28 -0.95 -3.42
N PRO A 13 -5.80 -2.19 -3.36
CA PRO A 13 -5.61 -3.00 -4.56
C PRO A 13 -6.97 -3.22 -5.26
N ARG A 14 -6.96 -3.26 -6.59
CA ARG A 14 -8.16 -3.56 -7.40
C ARG A 14 -8.70 -4.95 -7.11
N ASN A 15 -7.81 -5.94 -7.01
CA ASN A 15 -8.12 -7.34 -6.70
C ASN A 15 -7.56 -7.72 -5.32
N PRO A 16 -8.40 -7.85 -4.28
CA PRO A 16 -7.93 -8.11 -2.91
C PRO A 16 -7.27 -9.49 -2.74
N TRP A 17 -7.73 -10.51 -3.46
CA TRP A 17 -7.43 -11.93 -3.21
C TRP A 17 -6.44 -12.55 -4.20
N GLU A 18 -5.61 -11.74 -4.84
CA GLU A 18 -4.58 -12.21 -5.78
C GLU A 18 -3.42 -12.88 -5.03
N LYS A 19 -3.24 -14.19 -5.26
CA LYS A 19 -2.29 -15.04 -4.53
C LYS A 19 -0.86 -14.49 -4.56
N GLU A 20 -0.36 -14.16 -5.73
CA GLU A 20 1.01 -13.68 -5.93
C GLU A 20 1.25 -12.35 -5.21
N ARG A 21 0.30 -11.43 -5.31
CA ARG A 21 0.31 -10.14 -4.60
C ARG A 21 0.37 -10.33 -3.08
N LEU A 22 -0.44 -11.23 -2.54
CA LEU A 22 -0.47 -11.51 -1.09
C LEU A 22 0.85 -12.11 -0.58
N ILE A 23 1.47 -13.01 -1.36
CA ILE A 23 2.78 -13.60 -1.03
C ILE A 23 3.85 -12.51 -1.04
N LYS A 24 3.90 -11.67 -2.09
CA LYS A 24 4.86 -10.57 -2.21
C LYS A 24 4.70 -9.54 -1.07
N GLU A 25 3.46 -9.13 -0.76
CA GLU A 25 3.18 -8.24 0.37
C GLU A 25 3.70 -8.84 1.68
N LYS A 26 3.47 -10.14 1.93
CA LYS A 26 3.90 -10.81 3.16
C LYS A 26 5.42 -10.89 3.28
N GLN A 27 6.11 -11.16 2.16
CA GLN A 27 7.57 -11.20 2.12
C GLN A 27 8.15 -9.83 2.47
N ILE A 28 7.70 -8.76 1.80
CA ILE A 28 8.20 -7.40 2.05
C ILE A 28 7.94 -6.97 3.50
N VAL A 29 6.73 -7.23 4.02
CA VAL A 29 6.40 -6.92 5.42
C VAL A 29 7.32 -7.64 6.40
N GLY A 30 7.64 -8.92 6.16
CA GLY A 30 8.55 -9.69 6.99
C GLY A 30 10.01 -9.24 6.88
N THR A 31 10.48 -8.93 5.66
CA THR A 31 11.86 -8.50 5.41
C THR A 31 12.19 -7.17 6.08
N TYR A 32 11.26 -6.20 6.05
CA TYR A 32 11.48 -4.86 6.58
C TYR A 32 10.83 -4.61 7.96
N GLY A 33 10.20 -5.62 8.56
CA GLY A 33 9.59 -5.50 9.88
C GLY A 33 8.41 -4.52 9.95
N LEU A 34 7.64 -4.38 8.87
CA LEU A 34 6.49 -3.47 8.83
C LEU A 34 5.38 -3.96 9.76
N LYS A 35 4.68 -3.04 10.43
CA LYS A 35 3.60 -3.43 11.37
C LYS A 35 2.37 -3.92 10.63
N ASN A 36 2.03 -3.26 9.51
CA ASN A 36 0.80 -3.50 8.76
C ASN A 36 1.01 -3.29 7.25
N LYS A 37 0.21 -3.96 6.42
CA LYS A 37 0.14 -3.72 4.96
C LYS A 37 -0.21 -2.27 4.56
N LYS A 38 -0.71 -1.49 5.52
CA LYS A 38 -1.03 -0.06 5.34
C LYS A 38 0.23 0.77 5.08
N GLU A 39 1.34 0.42 5.73
CA GLU A 39 2.63 1.11 5.58
C GLU A 39 3.20 0.86 4.19
N LEU A 40 3.20 -0.41 3.75
CA LEU A 40 3.57 -0.79 2.39
C LEU A 40 2.79 0.01 1.34
N ARG A 41 1.46 0.11 1.46
CA ARG A 41 0.62 0.82 0.48
C ARG A 41 0.82 2.34 0.46
N ARG A 42 1.29 2.93 1.57
CA ARG A 42 1.66 4.35 1.60
C ARG A 42 2.94 4.57 0.81
N ILE A 43 3.92 3.69 1.00
CA ILE A 43 5.20 3.69 0.28
C ILE A 43 4.95 3.47 -1.21
N GLU A 44 4.18 2.46 -1.58
CA GLU A 44 3.80 2.21 -2.99
C GLU A 44 3.13 3.41 -3.65
N LEU A 45 2.29 4.15 -2.92
CA LEU A 45 1.68 5.37 -3.45
C LEU A 45 2.72 6.48 -3.63
N MET A 46 3.61 6.66 -2.67
CA MET A 46 4.65 7.70 -2.71
C MET A 46 5.67 7.47 -3.83
N PHE A 47 6.02 6.22 -4.13
CA PHE A 47 6.94 5.85 -5.22
C PHE A 47 6.26 5.68 -6.59
N GLY A 48 4.95 5.56 -6.65
CA GLY A 48 4.20 5.39 -7.90
C GLY A 48 3.71 6.69 -8.53
N GLU A 49 4.15 7.85 -8.02
CA GLU A 49 3.75 9.19 -8.46
C GLU A 49 4.86 9.92 -9.26
N ASP A 50 5.82 9.19 -9.84
CA ASP A 50 6.81 9.69 -10.83
C ASP A 50 6.28 9.67 -12.27
#